data_AF-N4XNH9-F1
#
_entry.id   AF-N4XNH9-F1
#
_cell.length_a   1.000
_cell.length_b   1.000
_cell.length_c   1.000
_cell.angle_alpha   90.00
_cell.angle_beta   90.00
_cell.angle_gamma   90.00
#
_symmetry.space_group_name_H-M   'P 1'
#
loop_
_entity.id
_entity.type
_entity.pdbx_description
1 polymer ?
#
loop_
_entity_poly.entity_id
_entity_poly.type
_entity_poly.pdbx_seq_one_letter_code
_entity_poly.pdbx_strand_id
1 'polypeptide(L)'
;MESRASDEQVTINNAVFVRQDGNANDNWDTITSVSLSLTTPSGSVNCNASSFPDPSVPSNVYPCADSTYSFQISSRPGYDLYAITVTHKVSDSVTLTGTANVGCNGPIPMSCSQVGSRQATLTAA
;
A
#
# COMPACT_ATOMS: atom_id res chain seq x y z
N MET A 1 4.21 -30.75 15.30
CA MET A 1 4.45 -30.01 14.06
C MET A 1 3.65 -28.73 14.18
N GLU A 2 4.30 -27.65 14.60
CA GLU A 2 3.66 -26.33 14.67
C GLU A 2 3.38 -25.90 13.23
N SER A 3 2.10 -25.85 12.86
CA SER A 3 1.64 -25.26 11.60
C SER A 3 1.96 -23.78 11.64
N ARG A 4 3.19 -23.42 11.25
CA ARG A 4 3.57 -22.04 10.93
C ARG A 4 2.55 -21.59 9.90
N ALA A 5 1.68 -20.66 10.25
CA ALA A 5 0.83 -20.00 9.27
C ALA A 5 1.75 -19.52 8.15
N SER A 6 1.54 -20.06 6.94
CA SER A 6 2.49 -19.92 5.84
C SER A 6 2.73 -18.44 5.57
N ASP A 7 3.99 -18.02 5.68
CA ASP A 7 4.41 -16.71 5.20
C ASP A 7 4.10 -16.56 3.70
N GLU A 8 3.70 -15.36 3.30
CA GLU A 8 3.38 -15.04 1.92
C GLU A 8 4.27 -13.90 1.43
N GLN A 9 5.03 -14.13 0.36
CA GLN A 9 5.77 -13.06 -0.29
C GLN A 9 4.86 -12.34 -1.29
N VAL A 10 4.68 -11.04 -1.08
CA VAL A 10 3.97 -10.16 -2.02
C VAL A 10 4.92 -9.08 -2.53
N THR A 11 4.76 -8.70 -3.80
CA THR A 11 5.53 -7.60 -4.40
C THR A 11 4.58 -6.49 -4.81
N ILE A 12 4.80 -5.29 -4.28
CA ILE A 12 4.12 -4.06 -4.69
C ILE A 12 4.79 -3.56 -5.97
N ASN A 13 3.99 -3.38 -7.00
CA ASN A 13 4.38 -2.91 -8.32
C ASN A 13 3.48 -1.77 -8.79
N ASN A 14 4.05 -0.90 -9.64
CA ASN A 14 3.34 0.19 -10.32
C ASN A 14 2.52 1.08 -9.38
N ALA A 15 2.96 1.27 -8.12
CA ALA A 15 2.23 2.12 -7.21
C ALA A 15 2.26 3.58 -7.68
N VAL A 16 1.11 4.24 -7.72
CA VAL A 16 0.95 5.65 -8.07
C VAL A 16 0.16 6.32 -6.94
N PHE A 17 0.75 7.35 -6.34
CA PHE A 17 0.16 8.14 -5.26
C PHE A 17 -0.19 9.53 -5.79
N VAL A 18 -1.47 9.81 -5.96
CA VAL A 18 -1.97 11.13 -6.34
C VAL A 18 -2.29 11.93 -5.09
N ARG A 19 -1.81 13.17 -5.04
CA ARG A 19 -1.96 14.11 -3.93
C ARG A 19 -2.94 15.22 -4.31
N GLN A 20 -3.51 15.88 -3.31
CA GLN A 20 -4.29 17.09 -3.54
C GLN A 20 -3.32 18.23 -3.90
N ASP A 21 -3.41 18.75 -5.12
CA ASP A 21 -2.70 19.96 -5.52
C ASP A 21 -3.57 21.17 -5.25
N GLY A 22 -3.00 22.17 -4.58
CA GLY A 22 -3.74 23.39 -4.31
C GLY A 22 -2.93 24.40 -3.51
N ASN A 23 -2.01 25.08 -4.20
CA ASN A 23 -1.51 26.40 -3.83
C ASN A 23 -0.51 26.46 -2.66
N ALA A 24 0.78 26.23 -2.94
CA ALA A 24 1.93 26.69 -2.15
C ALA A 24 1.91 26.40 -0.63
N ASN A 25 1.11 25.44 -0.17
CA ASN A 25 1.00 25.07 1.24
C ASN A 25 1.33 23.58 1.35
N ASP A 26 2.36 23.28 2.13
CA ASP A 26 3.03 21.99 2.38
C ASP A 26 2.14 20.83 2.88
N ASN A 27 0.84 20.77 2.56
CA ASN A 27 -0.04 19.67 2.98
C ASN A 27 0.14 18.42 2.09
N TRP A 28 1.39 17.94 2.05
CA TRP A 28 1.79 16.76 1.28
C TRP A 28 1.20 15.44 1.80
N ASP A 29 0.51 15.47 2.94
CA ASP A 29 -0.15 14.33 3.55
C ASP A 29 -1.59 14.13 3.06
N THR A 30 -2.13 15.02 2.22
CA THR A 30 -3.44 14.82 1.58
C THR A 30 -3.28 14.04 0.27
N ILE A 31 -3.63 12.77 0.31
CA ILE A 31 -3.66 11.85 -0.83
C ILE A 31 -5.08 11.86 -1.38
N THR A 32 -5.25 11.95 -2.69
CA THR A 32 -6.57 11.90 -3.34
C THR A 32 -6.83 10.55 -3.97
N SER A 33 -5.79 9.87 -4.42
CA SER A 33 -5.92 8.55 -5.04
C SER A 33 -4.64 7.75 -4.91
N VAL A 34 -4.77 6.43 -4.77
CA VAL A 34 -3.68 5.47 -4.90
C VAL A 34 -4.11 4.34 -5.80
N SER A 35 -3.23 3.95 -6.71
CA SER A 35 -3.34 2.70 -7.44
C SER A 35 -2.05 1.91 -7.29
N LEU A 36 -2.13 0.60 -7.13
CA LEU A 36 -0.98 -0.29 -7.09
C LEU A 36 -1.38 -1.70 -7.56
N SER A 37 -0.39 -2.52 -7.85
CA SER A 37 -0.56 -3.93 -8.19
C SER A 37 0.29 -4.80 -7.28
N LEU A 38 -0.31 -5.85 -6.72
CA LEU A 38 0.37 -6.85 -5.92
C LEU A 38 0.66 -8.06 -6.81
N THR A 39 1.90 -8.52 -6.84
CA THR A 39 2.22 -9.87 -7.31
C THR A 39 2.23 -10.79 -6.10
N THR A 40 1.29 -11.72 -6.07
CA THR A 40 1.11 -12.74 -5.03
C THR A 40 1.48 -14.11 -5.61
N PRO A 41 1.65 -15.16 -4.79
CA PRO A 41 1.88 -16.52 -5.28
C PRO A 41 0.76 -17.04 -6.18
N SER A 42 -0.47 -16.57 -5.96
CA SER A 42 -1.68 -16.97 -6.68
C SER A 42 -1.94 -16.15 -7.95
N GLY A 43 -1.18 -15.07 -8.17
CA GLY A 43 -1.33 -14.19 -9.34
C GLY A 43 -1.26 -12.70 -8.98
N SER A 44 -1.68 -11.87 -9.92
CA SER A 44 -1.65 -10.41 -9.75
C SER A 44 -2.99 -9.86 -9.26
N VAL A 45 -2.94 -9.00 -8.24
CA VAL A 45 -4.11 -8.35 -7.65
C VAL A 45 -3.97 -6.84 -7.80
N ASN A 46 -4.96 -6.18 -8.38
CA ASN A 46 -4.96 -4.71 -8.52
C ASN A 46 -5.63 -4.07 -7.30
N CYS A 47 -5.06 -3.02 -6.75
CA CYS A 47 -5.62 -2.27 -5.63
C CYS A 47 -5.76 -0.80 -6.01
N ASN A 48 -6.92 -0.21 -5.76
CA ASN A 48 -7.17 1.20 -6.03
C ASN A 48 -8.03 1.81 -4.92
N ALA A 49 -7.74 3.06 -4.58
CA ALA A 49 -8.51 3.86 -3.67
C ALA A 49 -8.52 5.30 -4.18
N SER A 50 -9.68 5.96 -4.18
CA SER A 50 -9.86 7.32 -4.72
C SER A 50 -10.50 8.29 -3.72
N SER A 51 -10.57 7.88 -2.46
CA SER A 51 -11.15 8.67 -1.37
C SER A 51 -10.35 8.42 -0.10
N PHE A 52 -9.63 9.44 0.35
CA PHE A 52 -8.86 9.39 1.59
C PHE A 52 -9.32 10.49 2.56
N PRO A 53 -9.24 10.25 3.87
CA PRO A 53 -9.47 11.29 4.87
C PRO A 53 -8.35 12.33 4.85
N ASP A 54 -8.59 13.49 5.46
CA ASP A 54 -7.54 14.46 5.80
C ASP A 54 -7.31 14.42 7.33
N PRO A 55 -6.06 14.18 7.79
CA PRO A 55 -4.88 13.77 7.03
C PRO A 55 -4.99 12.33 6.48
N SER A 56 -4.34 12.03 5.35
CA SER A 56 -4.50 10.73 4.67
C SER A 56 -3.57 9.63 5.16
N VAL A 57 -2.67 9.94 6.12
CA VAL A 57 -1.67 9.01 6.65
C VAL A 57 -1.67 9.06 8.19
N PRO A 58 -1.92 7.94 8.90
CA PRO A 58 -2.29 6.64 8.36
C PRO A 58 -3.64 6.69 7.63
N SER A 59 -3.76 5.95 6.54
CA SER A 59 -5.00 5.89 5.76
C SER A 59 -6.01 4.92 6.38
N ASN A 60 -7.23 4.91 5.85
CA ASN A 60 -8.13 3.76 6.02
C ASN A 60 -7.53 2.51 5.36
N VAL A 61 -8.09 1.35 5.68
CA VAL A 61 -7.84 0.09 4.96
C VAL A 61 -8.73 0.06 3.71
N TYR A 62 -8.11 -0.15 2.55
CA TYR A 62 -8.82 -0.22 1.27
C TYR A 62 -8.77 -1.63 0.70
N PRO A 63 -9.91 -2.21 0.29
CA PRO A 63 -9.93 -3.50 -0.37
C PRO A 63 -9.27 -3.42 -1.75
N CYS A 64 -8.60 -4.49 -2.13
CA CYS A 64 -8.15 -4.68 -3.50
C CYS A 64 -9.27 -5.29 -4.37
N ALA A 65 -9.00 -5.47 -5.66
CA ALA A 65 -9.91 -6.15 -6.58
C ALA A 65 -10.24 -7.57 -6.12
N ASP A 66 -9.24 -8.25 -5.55
CA ASP A 66 -9.50 -9.42 -4.71
C ASP A 66 -9.79 -8.94 -3.27
N SER A 67 -11.01 -9.22 -2.81
CA SER A 67 -11.50 -8.73 -1.50
C SER A 67 -10.79 -9.35 -0.28
N THR A 68 -10.03 -10.43 -0.47
CA THR A 68 -9.22 -11.01 0.60
C THR A 68 -7.94 -10.21 0.85
N TYR A 69 -7.52 -9.41 -0.14
CA TYR A 69 -6.40 -8.49 -0.03
C TYR A 69 -6.88 -7.07 0.26
N SER A 70 -6.12 -6.37 1.11
CA SER A 70 -6.31 -4.96 1.37
C SER A 70 -4.97 -4.28 1.60
N PHE A 71 -4.96 -2.96 1.43
CA PHE A 71 -3.78 -2.15 1.69
C PHE A 71 -4.12 -0.93 2.55
N GLN A 72 -3.10 -0.45 3.26
CA GLN A 72 -3.14 0.78 4.04
C GLN A 72 -1.82 1.52 3.85
N ILE A 73 -1.88 2.84 3.76
CA ILE A 73 -0.70 3.70 3.89
C ILE A 73 -0.50 3.92 5.39
N SER A 74 0.40 3.14 5.99
CA SER A 74 0.56 3.11 7.44
C SER A 74 1.40 4.26 7.97
N SER A 75 2.38 4.71 7.19
CA SER A 75 3.18 5.88 7.52
C SER A 75 3.85 6.45 6.29
N ARG A 76 4.46 7.63 6.46
CA ARG A 76 5.27 8.29 5.46
C ARG A 76 6.65 8.60 6.05
N PRO A 77 7.58 7.64 6.02
CA PRO A 77 8.91 7.80 6.64
C PRO A 77 9.83 8.79 5.92
N GLY A 78 9.50 9.19 4.70
CA GLY A 78 10.30 10.12 3.92
C GLY A 78 9.47 10.92 2.93
N TYR A 79 10.10 11.94 2.36
CA TYR A 79 9.44 12.86 1.44
C TYR A 79 8.76 12.14 0.25
N ASP A 80 9.46 11.17 -0.32
CA ASP A 80 9.08 10.35 -1.47
C ASP A 80 8.90 8.85 -1.11
N LEU A 81 8.70 8.56 0.17
CA LEU A 81 8.67 7.20 0.69
C LEU A 81 7.40 6.94 1.51
N TYR A 82 6.61 5.95 1.10
CA TYR A 82 5.40 5.52 1.79
C TYR A 82 5.56 4.12 2.36
N ALA A 83 5.19 3.91 3.62
CA ALA A 83 5.09 2.57 4.19
C ALA A 83 3.68 2.03 3.91
N ILE A 84 3.61 0.99 3.07
CA ILE A 84 2.37 0.33 2.70
C ILE A 84 2.27 -0.97 3.48
N THR A 85 1.25 -1.08 4.31
CA THR A 85 0.86 -2.35 4.93
C THR A 85 -0.12 -3.05 4.01
N VAL A 86 0.18 -4.31 3.70
CA VAL A 86 -0.69 -5.21 2.95
C VAL A 86 -1.20 -6.26 3.92
N THR A 87 -2.50 -6.54 3.81
CA THR A 87 -3.17 -7.55 4.63
C THR A 87 -3.87 -8.54 3.71
N HIS A 88 -3.67 -9.84 3.97
CA HIS A 88 -4.31 -10.94 3.27
C HIS A 88 -5.14 -11.77 4.29
N LYS A 89 -6.46 -11.75 4.15
CA LYS A 89 -7.38 -12.57 4.93
C LYS A 89 -7.52 -13.96 4.28
N VAL A 90 -6.71 -14.91 4.74
CA VAL A 90 -6.69 -16.29 4.23
C VAL A 90 -7.94 -17.06 4.67
N SER A 91 -8.42 -16.79 5.88
CA SER A 91 -9.66 -17.34 6.44
C SER A 91 -10.22 -16.41 7.52
N ASP A 92 -11.37 -16.74 8.12
CA ASP A 92 -11.91 -15.96 9.25
C ASP A 92 -11.01 -15.96 10.50
N SER A 93 -10.10 -16.91 10.62
CA SER A 93 -9.18 -17.05 11.76
C SER A 93 -7.71 -16.76 11.42
N VAL A 94 -7.38 -16.56 10.15
CA VAL A 94 -5.99 -16.35 9.69
C VAL A 94 -5.91 -15.10 8.83
N THR A 95 -5.12 -14.14 9.31
CA THR A 95 -4.80 -12.91 8.60
C THR A 95 -3.29 -12.74 8.55
N LEU A 96 -2.73 -12.64 7.35
CA LEU A 96 -1.32 -12.35 7.13
C LEU A 96 -1.16 -10.84 6.92
N THR A 97 -0.15 -10.24 7.56
CA THR A 97 0.15 -8.82 7.41
C THR A 97 1.64 -8.61 7.21
N GLY A 98 2.00 -7.65 6.37
CA GLY A 98 3.38 -7.24 6.14
C GLY A 98 3.44 -5.83 5.60
N THR A 99 4.59 -5.17 5.80
CA THR A 99 4.79 -3.78 5.41
C THR A 99 5.99 -3.65 4.48
N ALA A 100 5.85 -2.83 3.45
CA ALA A 100 6.96 -2.47 2.55
C ALA A 100 7.04 -0.96 2.37
N ASN A 101 8.28 -0.47 2.30
CA ASN A 101 8.55 0.93 1.98
C ASN A 101 8.61 1.10 0.46
N VAL A 102 7.66 1.85 -0.08
CA VAL A 102 7.50 2.16 -1.50
C VAL A 102 8.04 3.55 -1.78
N GLY A 103 9.24 3.60 -2.35
CA GLY A 103 9.83 4.83 -2.86
C GLY A 103 9.17 5.21 -4.19
N CYS A 104 8.96 6.50 -4.41
CA CYS A 104 8.42 7.01 -5.66
C CYS A 104 9.31 8.16 -6.19
N ASN A 105 9.25 8.45 -7.50
CA ASN A 105 10.02 9.55 -8.07
C ASN A 105 9.40 10.86 -7.54
N GLY A 106 9.99 11.49 -6.53
CA GLY A 106 9.46 12.70 -5.86
C GLY A 106 9.44 13.97 -6.74
N PRO A 107 9.53 15.16 -6.12
CA PRO A 107 8.48 16.08 -5.61
C PRO A 107 7.47 16.67 -6.62
N ILE A 108 7.64 16.48 -7.93
CA ILE A 108 7.04 17.35 -8.95
C ILE A 108 6.40 16.50 -10.05
N PRO A 109 5.28 15.83 -9.79
CA PRO A 109 3.94 16.39 -10.01
C PRO A 109 2.91 15.95 -8.94
N MET A 110 1.64 16.32 -9.12
CA MET A 110 0.49 15.85 -8.31
C MET A 110 0.42 14.31 -8.14
N SER A 111 1.17 13.54 -8.94
CA SER A 111 1.24 12.07 -8.90
C SER A 111 2.67 11.57 -8.73
N CYS A 112 2.88 10.67 -7.76
CA CYS A 112 4.17 10.06 -7.47
C CYS A 112 4.14 8.58 -7.88
N SER A 113 4.96 8.19 -8.87
CA SER A 113 5.04 6.80 -9.36
C SER A 113 6.21 6.03 -8.73
N GLN A 114 5.97 4.77 -8.39
CA GLN A 114 6.92 3.88 -7.74
C GLN A 114 8.24 3.73 -8.49
N VAL A 115 9.33 3.70 -7.74
CA VAL A 115 10.70 3.47 -8.23
C VAL A 115 11.20 2.10 -7.77
N GLY A 116 11.18 1.16 -8.71
CA GLY A 116 11.54 -0.23 -8.47
C GLY A 116 10.46 -0.97 -7.68
N SER A 117 10.32 -2.27 -7.96
CA SER A 117 9.41 -3.14 -7.22
C SER A 117 9.85 -3.30 -5.76
N ARG A 118 8.89 -3.48 -4.85
CA ARG A 118 9.16 -3.62 -3.41
C ARG A 118 8.45 -4.83 -2.86
N GLN A 119 9.19 -5.67 -2.15
CA GLN A 119 8.66 -6.90 -1.58
C GLN A 119 8.26 -6.67 -0.11
N ALA A 120 7.14 -7.27 0.29
CA ALA A 120 6.74 -7.46 1.67
C ALA A 120 6.60 -8.96 1.94
N THR A 121 7.00 -9.40 3.14
CA THR A 121 6.66 -10.73 3.64
C THR A 121 5.48 -10.57 4.57
N LEU A 122 4.35 -11.20 4.23
CA LEU A 122 3.17 -11.25 5.07
C LEU A 122 3.31 -12.42 6.03
N THR A 123 3.12 -12.15 7.31
CA THR A 123 3.17 -13.16 8.37
C THR A 123 1.88 -13.11 9.18
N ALA A 124 1.42 -14.27 9.67
CA ALA A 124 0.33 -14.27 10.62
C ALA A 124 0.74 -13.54 11.90
N ALA A 125 -0.19 -12.75 12.42
CA ALA A 125 -0.07 -12.17 13.75
C ALA A 125 -0.28 -13.24 14.83
#